data_AF-A0A1I2FUJ4-F1
#
_entry.id   AF-A0A1I2FUJ4-F1
#
_cell.length_a   1.000
_cell.length_b   1.000
_cell.length_c   1.000
_cell.angle_alpha   90.00
_cell.angle_beta   90.00
_cell.angle_gamma   90.00
#
_symmetry.space_group_name_H-M   'P 1'
#
loop_
_entity.id
_entity.type
_entity.pdbx_description
1 polymer ?
#
loop_
_entity_poly.entity_id
_entity_poly.type
_entity_poly.pdbx_seq_one_letter_code
_entity_poly.pdbx_strand_id
1 'polypeptide(L)'
;MLDESLLDDPEALARADRRELLRGAAEAGARVRTAVRHATEAGIAELKPDGRPRAVLIAGPGLAATGVAELLGTLAGASCPTTRLTPTGVAPASGALRWELPGWAGPVDLLLIATPDGSEPGLELLVEQAYRRGCSVVAVAPAGTPIVESVQGTHGLFVPMATAPYEPTEPLAASAPGVLWALLTPLLVLLDRTGLVSAPPEALEKVADRLDSVAERCGPAIAPYSNPAKTLAAELAEALPVIWTEGTSAGPAGRRFTAALAELAGRPALTAELPEALAAHSVLLAGALAAGADPDDFFRDRVEEAQALHARVVLLRDRPAGGLTAAPAARELALSHDTAISELEPEEGGELETLAELIAVTDFAAVYLALASRA
;
A
#
# COMPACT_ATOMS: atom_id res chain seq x y z
N MET A 1 -18.38 -6.62 16.09
CA MET A 1 -19.49 -6.88 15.17
C MET A 1 -19.59 -5.69 14.23
N LEU A 2 -19.76 -5.92 12.93
CA LEU A 2 -19.87 -4.86 11.93
C LEU A 2 -21.26 -4.22 12.00
N ASP A 3 -21.34 -2.90 11.90
CA ASP A 3 -22.61 -2.21 11.68
C ASP A 3 -22.89 -2.12 10.17
N GLU A 4 -23.58 -3.11 9.61
CA GLU A 4 -23.95 -3.13 8.17
C GLU A 4 -24.83 -1.94 7.78
N SER A 5 -25.67 -1.45 8.69
CA SER A 5 -26.53 -0.29 8.43
C SER A 5 -25.71 1.00 8.19
N LEU A 6 -24.50 1.07 8.76
CA LEU A 6 -23.57 2.15 8.49
C LEU A 6 -23.06 2.12 7.04
N LEU A 7 -22.85 0.94 6.45
CA LEU A 7 -22.39 0.83 5.06
C LEU A 7 -23.45 1.31 4.06
N ASP A 8 -24.72 1.27 4.44
CA ASP A 8 -25.86 1.77 3.66
C ASP A 8 -26.14 3.27 3.84
N ASP A 9 -25.53 3.94 4.81
CA ASP A 9 -25.74 5.36 5.11
C ASP A 9 -24.48 6.21 4.80
N PRO A 10 -24.41 6.85 3.61
CA PRO A 10 -23.27 7.68 3.24
C PRO A 10 -23.02 8.87 4.18
N GLU A 11 -24.07 9.45 4.76
CA GLU A 11 -23.94 10.57 5.70
C GLU A 11 -23.38 10.11 7.04
N ALA A 12 -23.76 8.90 7.49
CA ALA A 12 -23.18 8.30 8.68
C ALA A 12 -21.71 7.90 8.47
N LEU A 13 -21.35 7.37 7.29
CA LEU A 13 -19.95 7.12 6.92
C LEU A 13 -19.12 8.41 6.94
N ALA A 14 -19.62 9.48 6.34
CA ALA A 14 -18.93 10.78 6.34
C ALA A 14 -18.72 11.33 7.77
N ARG A 15 -19.68 11.13 8.67
CA ARG A 15 -19.56 11.51 10.09
C ARG A 15 -18.58 10.62 10.86
N ALA A 16 -18.49 9.34 10.52
CA ALA A 16 -17.56 8.40 11.14
C ALA A 16 -16.11 8.65 10.68
N ASP A 17 -15.91 9.09 9.44
CA ASP A 17 -14.61 9.29 8.81
C ASP A 17 -13.91 10.59 9.25
N ARG A 18 -13.58 10.68 10.54
CA ARG A 18 -12.91 11.85 11.12
C ARG A 18 -11.50 12.10 10.58
N ARG A 19 -10.88 11.08 9.98
CA ARG A 19 -9.54 11.14 9.39
C ARG A 19 -9.58 11.33 7.87
N GLU A 20 -10.77 11.52 7.30
CA GLU A 20 -10.98 11.72 5.87
C GLU A 20 -10.37 10.62 4.99
N LEU A 21 -10.33 9.37 5.48
CA LEU A 21 -9.72 8.23 4.79
C LEU A 21 -10.45 7.86 3.49
N LEU A 22 -11.79 7.94 3.46
CA LEU A 22 -12.58 7.70 2.26
C LEU A 22 -12.32 8.80 1.22
N ARG A 23 -12.21 10.06 1.67
CA ARG A 23 -11.84 11.17 0.78
C ARG A 23 -10.42 10.97 0.26
N GLY A 24 -9.48 10.61 1.12
CA GLY A 24 -8.10 10.31 0.77
C GLY A 24 -7.96 9.21 -0.29
N ALA A 25 -8.78 8.15 -0.18
CA ALA A 25 -8.87 7.09 -1.18
C ALA A 25 -9.50 7.57 -2.49
N ALA A 26 -10.58 8.35 -2.43
CA ALA A 26 -11.26 8.88 -3.61
C ALA A 26 -10.41 9.90 -4.39
N GLU A 27 -9.57 10.67 -3.70
CA GLU A 27 -8.67 11.66 -4.30
C GLU A 27 -7.35 11.07 -4.84
N ALA A 28 -7.19 9.73 -4.83
CA ALA A 28 -5.94 9.10 -5.24
C ALA A 28 -5.53 9.48 -6.68
N GLY A 29 -6.46 9.50 -7.64
CA GLY A 29 -6.16 9.91 -9.02
C GLY A 29 -5.76 11.38 -9.14
N ALA A 30 -6.47 12.29 -8.47
CA ALA A 30 -6.09 13.70 -8.37
C ALA A 30 -4.70 13.89 -7.73
N ARG A 31 -4.36 13.05 -6.75
CA ARG A 31 -3.08 13.08 -6.04
C ARG A 31 -1.93 12.61 -6.93
N VAL A 32 -2.14 11.58 -7.77
CA VAL A 32 -1.18 11.17 -8.81
C VAL A 32 -0.88 12.34 -9.76
N ARG A 33 -1.91 12.99 -10.32
CA ARG A 33 -1.72 14.13 -11.25
C ARG A 33 -0.98 15.30 -10.59
N THR A 34 -1.32 15.60 -9.34
CA THR A 34 -0.64 16.65 -8.55
C THR A 34 0.83 16.31 -8.30
N ALA A 35 1.12 15.06 -7.96
CA ALA A 35 2.47 14.58 -7.72
C ALA A 35 3.34 14.57 -8.99
N VAL A 36 2.76 14.23 -10.16
CA VAL A 36 3.42 14.36 -11.47
C VAL A 36 3.78 15.83 -11.76
N ARG A 37 2.85 16.76 -11.47
CA ARG A 37 3.12 18.19 -11.60
C ARG A 37 4.26 18.64 -10.67
N HIS A 38 4.25 18.25 -9.39
CA HIS A 38 5.33 18.57 -8.46
C HIS A 38 6.68 17.98 -8.90
N ALA A 39 6.69 16.76 -9.43
CA ALA A 39 7.90 16.16 -9.98
C ALA A 39 8.46 16.95 -11.17
N THR A 40 7.58 17.46 -12.03
CA THR A 40 7.94 18.32 -13.16
C THR A 40 8.50 19.66 -12.67
N GLU A 41 7.82 20.32 -11.73
CA GLU A 41 8.25 21.59 -11.12
C GLU A 41 9.58 21.47 -10.36
N ALA A 42 9.86 20.30 -9.79
CA ALA A 42 11.14 19.99 -9.16
C ALA A 42 12.27 19.72 -10.19
N GLY A 43 11.97 19.68 -11.49
CA GLY A 43 12.96 19.52 -12.55
C GLY A 43 13.31 18.07 -12.89
N ILE A 44 12.54 17.07 -12.43
CA ILE A 44 12.82 15.64 -12.72
C ILE A 44 12.88 15.39 -14.24
N ALA A 45 11.97 16.00 -15.00
CA ALA A 45 11.94 15.86 -16.46
C ALA A 45 13.23 16.32 -17.14
N GLU A 46 13.92 17.30 -16.57
CA GLU A 46 15.15 17.90 -17.12
C GLU A 46 16.42 17.16 -16.69
N LEU A 47 16.30 16.20 -15.76
CA LEU A 47 17.43 15.40 -15.31
C LEU A 47 18.07 14.65 -16.48
N LYS A 48 19.40 14.63 -16.45
CA LYS A 48 20.27 13.84 -17.32
C LYS A 48 21.10 12.89 -16.46
N PRO A 49 20.53 11.78 -15.97
CA PRO A 49 21.28 10.82 -15.19
C PRO A 49 22.45 10.25 -16.01
N ASP A 50 23.60 10.05 -15.37
CA ASP A 50 24.77 9.42 -15.99
C ASP A 50 24.58 7.91 -16.27
N GLY A 51 23.43 7.36 -15.86
CA GLY A 51 23.02 5.98 -16.09
C GLY A 51 22.00 5.52 -15.05
N ARG A 52 21.79 4.20 -15.01
CA ARG A 52 21.02 3.56 -13.94
C ARG A 52 21.82 3.54 -12.64
N PRO A 53 21.19 3.77 -11.48
CA PRO A 53 21.87 3.58 -10.20
C PRO A 53 22.27 2.11 -10.03
N ARG A 54 23.41 1.88 -9.37
CA ARG A 54 23.87 0.53 -9.03
C ARG A 54 22.96 -0.14 -8.00
N ALA A 55 22.50 0.63 -7.01
CA ALA A 55 21.53 0.20 -6.00
C ALA A 55 20.63 1.38 -5.62
N VAL A 56 19.40 1.06 -5.25
CA VAL A 56 18.42 2.02 -4.69
C VAL A 56 18.23 1.70 -3.21
N LEU A 57 18.47 2.68 -2.35
CA LEU A 57 18.23 2.62 -0.91
C LEU A 57 16.99 3.46 -0.60
N ILE A 58 16.04 2.91 0.15
CA ILE A 58 14.78 3.63 0.45
C ILE A 58 14.64 3.78 1.96
N ALA A 59 14.49 5.02 2.43
CA ALA A 59 14.35 5.37 3.84
C ALA A 59 13.07 6.16 4.10
N GLY A 60 12.48 5.91 5.25
CA GLY A 60 11.26 6.57 5.71
C GLY A 60 10.57 5.74 6.80
N PRO A 61 9.78 6.35 7.68
CA PRO A 61 9.10 5.63 8.75
C PRO A 61 7.80 4.99 8.25
N GLY A 62 7.32 4.04 9.06
CA GLY A 62 5.95 3.55 8.96
C GLY A 62 5.63 2.73 7.69
N LEU A 63 4.33 2.51 7.53
CA LEU A 63 3.79 1.62 6.50
C LEU A 63 3.74 2.26 5.11
N ALA A 64 3.61 3.59 5.02
CA ALA A 64 3.74 4.33 3.75
C ALA A 64 5.09 4.06 3.08
N ALA A 65 6.21 4.33 3.77
CA ALA A 65 7.55 4.13 3.23
C ALA A 65 7.87 2.65 2.98
N THR A 66 7.29 1.74 3.79
CA THR A 66 7.41 0.29 3.57
C THR A 66 6.72 -0.11 2.27
N GLY A 67 5.48 0.32 2.06
CA GLY A 67 4.73 0.06 0.82
C GLY A 67 5.44 0.63 -0.40
N VAL A 68 5.92 1.88 -0.33
CA VAL A 68 6.73 2.49 -1.42
C VAL A 68 7.95 1.62 -1.73
N ALA A 69 8.70 1.18 -0.72
CA ALA A 69 9.89 0.39 -0.93
C ALA A 69 9.61 -0.98 -1.55
N GLU A 70 8.55 -1.66 -1.11
CA GLU A 70 8.14 -2.94 -1.68
C GLU A 70 7.66 -2.80 -3.14
N LEU A 71 6.83 -1.80 -3.42
CA LEU A 71 6.32 -1.54 -4.77
C LEU A 71 7.46 -1.20 -5.74
N LEU A 72 8.35 -0.28 -5.35
CA LEU A 72 9.50 0.07 -6.18
C LEU A 72 10.49 -1.09 -6.32
N GLY A 73 10.67 -1.91 -5.28
CA GLY A 73 11.52 -3.10 -5.35
C GLY A 73 10.98 -4.13 -6.34
N THR A 74 9.68 -4.37 -6.32
CA THR A 74 8.99 -5.25 -7.28
C THR A 74 9.09 -4.70 -8.71
N LEU A 75 8.80 -3.42 -8.92
CA LEU A 75 8.82 -2.80 -10.26
C LEU A 75 10.24 -2.71 -10.85
N ALA A 76 11.26 -2.47 -10.01
CA ALA A 76 12.66 -2.52 -10.45
C ALA A 76 13.10 -3.95 -10.82
N GLY A 77 12.49 -4.96 -10.19
CA GLY A 77 12.76 -6.37 -10.41
C GLY A 77 14.25 -6.72 -10.26
N ALA A 78 14.76 -7.57 -11.14
CA ALA A 78 16.17 -7.95 -11.15
C ALA A 78 17.11 -6.87 -11.73
N SER A 79 16.59 -5.72 -12.16
CA SER A 79 17.38 -4.70 -12.88
C SER A 79 18.28 -3.88 -11.94
N CYS A 80 17.87 -3.69 -10.69
CA CYS A 80 18.63 -2.96 -9.68
C CYS A 80 18.26 -3.45 -8.27
N PRO A 81 19.24 -3.76 -7.41
CA PRO A 81 18.97 -4.03 -6.00
C PRO A 81 18.31 -2.82 -5.32
N THR A 82 17.04 -3.00 -4.92
CA THR A 82 16.28 -2.02 -4.15
C THR A 82 16.16 -2.50 -2.71
N THR A 83 16.73 -1.75 -1.77
CA THR A 83 16.79 -2.14 -0.35
C THR A 83 16.14 -1.08 0.52
N ARG A 84 15.16 -1.50 1.32
CA ARG A 84 14.60 -0.66 2.38
C ARG A 84 15.59 -0.56 3.54
N LEU A 85 15.95 0.65 3.92
CA LEU A 85 16.67 0.93 5.17
C LEU A 85 15.66 0.87 6.31
N THR A 86 15.74 -0.19 7.11
CA THR A 86 14.82 -0.38 8.25
C THR A 86 15.20 0.62 9.36
N PRO A 87 14.23 1.41 9.87
CA PRO A 87 14.51 2.31 10.97
C PRO A 87 14.90 1.54 12.23
N THR A 88 15.85 2.09 12.98
CA THR A 88 16.22 1.66 14.32
C THR A 88 15.86 2.76 15.32
N GLY A 89 15.76 2.44 16.60
CA GLY A 89 15.43 3.42 17.62
C GLY A 89 14.82 2.81 18.88
N VAL A 90 14.59 3.65 19.89
CA VAL A 90 14.01 3.24 21.18
C VAL A 90 12.49 3.33 21.23
N ALA A 91 11.87 3.98 20.23
CA ALA A 91 10.42 4.19 20.14
C ALA A 91 9.98 4.42 18.68
N PRO A 92 8.71 4.14 18.33
CA PRO A 92 8.16 4.38 16.98
C PRO A 92 7.83 5.86 16.71
N ALA A 93 8.49 6.80 17.39
CA ALA A 93 8.25 8.24 17.25
C ALA A 93 9.33 8.90 16.39
N SER A 94 8.94 9.86 15.54
CA SER A 94 9.81 10.59 14.60
C SER A 94 11.16 11.01 15.17
N GLY A 95 11.18 11.55 16.40
CA GLY A 95 12.41 11.98 17.08
C GLY A 95 13.37 10.85 17.52
N ALA A 96 12.88 9.61 17.63
CA ALA A 96 13.64 8.45 18.11
C ALA A 96 14.15 7.54 16.98
N LEU A 97 13.62 7.67 15.76
CA LEU A 97 13.98 6.83 14.62
C LEU A 97 15.31 7.26 14.00
N ARG A 98 16.11 6.27 13.59
CA ARG A 98 17.44 6.43 12.99
C ARG A 98 17.63 5.46 11.83
N TRP A 99 18.43 5.88 10.86
CA TRP A 99 18.79 5.07 9.69
C TRP A 99 20.30 5.13 9.47
N GLU A 100 20.85 4.05 8.95
CA GLU A 100 22.28 3.95 8.63
C GLU A 100 22.46 3.49 7.18
N LEU A 101 23.43 4.10 6.49
CA LEU A 101 23.82 3.65 5.18
C LEU A 101 24.72 2.41 5.26
N PRO A 102 24.43 1.33 4.50
CA PRO A 102 25.33 0.19 4.38
C PRO A 102 26.73 0.63 3.97
N GLY A 103 27.78 0.01 4.53
CA GLY A 103 29.17 0.45 4.33
C GLY A 103 29.66 0.49 2.87
N TRP A 104 28.96 -0.18 1.95
CA TRP A 104 29.25 -0.20 0.52
C TRP A 104 28.58 0.94 -0.27
N ALA A 105 27.67 1.70 0.34
CA ALA A 105 26.92 2.77 -0.33
C ALA A 105 27.85 3.94 -0.71
N GLY A 106 27.71 4.46 -1.93
CA GLY A 106 28.61 5.46 -2.49
C GLY A 106 28.06 6.20 -3.73
N PRO A 107 28.93 6.79 -4.57
CA PRO A 107 28.54 7.76 -5.60
C PRO A 107 27.70 7.26 -6.77
N VAL A 108 27.56 5.94 -6.91
CA VAL A 108 26.75 5.31 -7.97
C VAL A 108 25.43 4.74 -7.44
N ASP A 109 25.13 4.97 -6.16
CA ASP A 109 23.89 4.55 -5.53
C ASP A 109 22.93 5.72 -5.34
N LEU A 110 21.65 5.41 -5.23
CA LEU A 110 20.57 6.37 -5.10
C LEU A 110 19.86 6.15 -3.76
N LEU A 111 19.85 7.17 -2.90
CA LEU A 111 19.05 7.22 -1.68
C LEU A 111 17.73 7.94 -1.97
N LEU A 112 16.62 7.24 -1.79
CA LEU A 112 15.27 7.77 -1.82
C LEU A 112 14.77 7.92 -0.39
N ILE A 113 14.35 9.12 -0.02
CA ILE A 113 13.67 9.41 1.24
C ILE A 113 12.20 9.65 0.94
N ALA A 114 11.32 8.87 1.55
CA ALA A 114 9.86 9.01 1.40
C ALA A 114 9.22 9.08 2.78
N THR A 115 8.73 10.26 3.17
CA THR A 115 8.10 10.45 4.48
C THR A 115 6.90 11.41 4.41
N PRO A 116 5.79 11.10 5.10
CA PRO A 116 4.68 12.05 5.26
C PRO A 116 4.89 13.08 6.38
N ASP A 117 5.95 12.97 7.19
CA ASP A 117 6.22 13.85 8.33
C ASP A 117 7.32 14.86 7.97
N GLY A 118 8.52 14.39 7.63
CA GLY A 118 9.66 15.23 7.25
C GLY A 118 10.37 15.91 8.43
N SER A 119 9.91 15.72 9.67
CA SER A 119 10.53 16.24 10.89
C SER A 119 11.43 15.24 11.63
N GLU A 120 11.72 14.08 11.04
CA GLU A 120 12.55 13.04 11.64
C GLU A 120 14.05 13.42 11.60
N PRO A 121 14.69 13.72 12.74
CA PRO A 121 16.11 14.12 12.76
C PRO A 121 17.04 13.00 12.26
N GLY A 122 16.59 11.74 12.38
CA GLY A 122 17.31 10.59 11.86
C GLY A 122 17.45 10.58 10.33
N LEU A 123 16.50 11.18 9.60
CA LEU A 123 16.59 11.30 8.14
C LEU A 123 17.56 12.41 7.73
N GLU A 124 17.62 13.53 8.47
CA GLU A 124 18.62 14.59 8.27
C GLU A 124 20.05 14.04 8.42
N LEU A 125 20.30 13.27 9.49
CA LEU A 125 21.57 12.57 9.69
C LEU A 125 21.89 11.57 8.58
N LEU A 126 20.87 10.94 7.99
CA LEU A 126 21.05 10.02 6.86
C LEU A 126 21.46 10.78 5.58
N VAL A 127 20.88 11.95 5.34
CA VAL A 127 21.27 12.84 4.23
C VAL A 127 22.73 13.26 4.37
N GLU A 128 23.17 13.64 5.57
CA GLU A 128 24.58 13.95 5.83
C GLU A 128 25.53 12.77 5.60
N GLN A 129 25.09 11.54 5.95
CA GLN A 129 25.85 10.33 5.63
C GLN A 129 25.97 10.12 4.12
N ALA A 130 24.87 10.31 3.38
CA ALA A 130 24.82 10.16 1.92
C ALA A 130 25.75 11.16 1.23
N TYR A 131 25.67 12.43 1.64
CA TYR A 131 26.53 13.50 1.14
C TYR A 131 28.02 13.19 1.34
N ARG A 132 28.42 12.78 2.56
CA ARG A 132 29.82 12.40 2.86
C ARG A 132 30.32 11.23 2.01
N ARG A 133 29.43 10.35 1.55
CA ARG A 133 29.75 9.21 0.70
C ARG A 133 29.53 9.48 -0.80
N GLY A 134 29.09 10.69 -1.16
CA GLY A 134 28.78 11.09 -2.53
C GLY A 134 27.53 10.44 -3.12
N CYS A 135 26.70 9.77 -2.31
CA CYS A 135 25.46 9.13 -2.77
C CYS A 135 24.46 10.20 -3.23
N SER A 136 23.80 9.98 -4.37
CA SER A 136 22.72 10.86 -4.81
C SER A 136 21.51 10.72 -3.89
N VAL A 137 20.88 11.83 -3.53
CA VAL A 137 19.73 11.85 -2.62
C VAL A 137 18.54 12.48 -3.31
N VAL A 138 17.39 11.81 -3.24
CA VAL A 138 16.09 12.39 -3.60
C VAL A 138 15.13 12.22 -2.42
N ALA A 139 14.44 13.28 -2.04
CA ALA A 139 13.46 13.25 -0.97
C ALA A 139 12.07 13.68 -1.45
N VAL A 140 11.05 12.91 -1.07
CA VAL A 140 9.63 13.25 -1.20
C VAL A 140 9.06 13.39 0.21
N ALA A 141 8.71 14.62 0.58
CA ALA A 141 8.19 14.96 1.90
C ALA A 141 7.32 16.23 1.85
N PRO A 142 6.53 16.55 2.89
CA PRO A 142 5.79 17.81 2.93
C PRO A 142 6.72 19.03 2.82
N ALA A 143 6.26 20.07 2.14
CA ALA A 143 7.03 21.31 2.02
C ALA A 143 7.20 22.01 3.38
N GLY A 144 8.31 22.72 3.56
CA GLY A 144 8.60 23.46 4.80
C GLY A 144 8.99 22.60 6.00
N THR A 145 9.32 21.33 5.77
CA THR A 145 9.80 20.41 6.81
C THR A 145 11.34 20.45 6.92
N PRO A 146 11.93 20.11 8.09
CA PRO A 146 13.38 20.14 8.31
C PRO A 146 14.21 19.38 7.26
N ILE A 147 13.69 18.25 6.75
CA ILE A 147 14.39 17.45 5.74
C ILE A 147 14.66 18.23 4.43
N VAL A 148 13.85 19.25 4.12
CA VAL A 148 14.03 20.09 2.92
C VAL A 148 15.37 20.82 2.96
N GLU A 149 15.69 21.45 4.08
CA GLU A 149 16.94 22.21 4.26
C GLU A 149 18.16 21.29 4.16
N SER A 150 18.08 20.10 4.77
CA SER A 150 19.14 19.09 4.73
C SER A 150 19.42 18.58 3.31
N VAL A 151 18.36 18.29 2.54
CA VAL A 151 18.48 17.78 1.16
C VAL A 151 19.00 18.86 0.23
N GLN A 152 18.46 20.08 0.31
CA GLN A 152 18.91 21.19 -0.53
C GLN A 152 20.34 21.62 -0.20
N GLY A 153 20.72 21.65 1.08
CA GLY A 153 22.09 21.97 1.52
C GLY A 153 23.15 20.99 1.04
N THR A 154 22.76 19.76 0.69
CA THR A 154 23.65 18.71 0.17
C THR A 154 23.58 18.52 -1.33
N HIS A 155 22.90 19.43 -2.06
CA HIS A 155 22.63 19.34 -3.50
C HIS A 155 21.82 18.10 -3.91
N GLY A 156 21.03 17.55 -2.97
CA GLY A 156 20.02 16.55 -3.28
C GLY A 156 18.80 17.16 -3.95
N LEU A 157 17.97 16.30 -4.52
CA LEU A 157 16.71 16.71 -5.15
C LEU A 157 15.57 16.61 -4.14
N PHE A 158 14.82 17.68 -3.95
CA PHE A 158 13.61 17.68 -3.14
C PHE A 158 12.37 17.79 -4.04
N VAL A 159 11.37 16.94 -3.79
CA VAL A 159 10.06 17.02 -4.44
C VAL A 159 8.99 17.17 -3.36
N PRO A 160 8.15 18.23 -3.40
CA PRO A 160 7.04 18.36 -2.47
C PRO A 160 6.04 17.20 -2.61
N MET A 161 5.74 16.54 -1.50
CA MET A 161 4.67 15.54 -1.43
C MET A 161 3.32 16.19 -1.78
N ALA A 162 2.52 15.52 -2.62
CA ALA A 162 1.19 16.00 -2.97
C ALA A 162 0.23 15.90 -1.77
N THR A 163 -0.24 17.04 -1.28
CA THR A 163 -1.24 17.15 -0.21
C THR A 163 -2.58 17.58 -0.78
N ALA A 164 -3.68 17.19 -0.12
CA ALA A 164 -5.01 17.64 -0.51
C ALA A 164 -5.19 19.13 -0.10
N PRO A 165 -5.91 19.95 -0.89
CA PRO A 165 -6.38 21.24 -0.41
C PRO A 165 -7.23 21.01 0.85
N TYR A 166 -6.94 21.71 1.94
CA TYR A 166 -7.65 21.60 3.23
C TYR A 166 -7.38 20.31 4.03
N GLU A 167 -6.29 19.59 3.77
CA GLU A 167 -5.86 18.47 4.62
C GLU A 167 -5.59 18.98 6.05
N PRO A 168 -6.16 18.36 7.09
CA PRO A 168 -5.95 18.78 8.47
C PRO A 168 -4.46 18.71 8.84
N THR A 169 -4.01 19.61 9.71
CA THR A 169 -2.60 19.69 10.16
C THR A 169 -2.16 18.47 10.99
N GLU A 170 -3.08 17.58 11.33
CA GLU A 170 -2.77 16.35 12.06
C GLU A 170 -2.15 15.29 11.12
N PRO A 171 -1.10 14.56 11.57
CA PRO A 171 -0.52 13.50 10.77
C PRO A 171 -1.58 12.42 10.47
N LEU A 172 -1.81 12.15 9.19
CA LEU A 172 -2.60 10.99 8.77
C LEU A 172 -1.91 9.69 9.21
N ALA A 173 -2.70 8.63 9.39
CA ALA A 173 -2.16 7.28 9.58
C ALA A 173 -1.20 6.93 8.43
N ALA A 174 -0.14 6.17 8.70
CA ALA A 174 0.86 5.84 7.68
C ALA A 174 0.27 4.98 6.55
N SER A 175 -0.76 4.18 6.84
CA SER A 175 -1.52 3.44 5.82
C SER A 175 -2.66 4.23 5.18
N ALA A 176 -2.81 5.53 5.45
CA ALA A 176 -3.83 6.33 4.79
C ALA A 176 -3.68 6.24 3.25
N PRO A 177 -4.75 5.92 2.50
CA PRO A 177 -4.68 5.64 1.07
C PRO A 177 -4.01 6.74 0.24
N GLY A 178 -4.29 8.00 0.60
CA GLY A 178 -3.71 9.15 -0.08
C GLY A 178 -2.19 9.27 0.04
N VAL A 179 -1.63 8.94 1.20
CA VAL A 179 -0.20 9.13 1.48
C VAL A 179 0.68 8.31 0.54
N LEU A 180 0.26 7.08 0.19
CA LEU A 180 1.03 6.22 -0.69
C LEU A 180 1.28 6.89 -2.05
N TRP A 181 0.23 7.33 -2.72
CA TRP A 181 0.33 7.92 -4.07
C TRP A 181 1.08 9.24 -4.06
N ALA A 182 1.01 9.99 -2.96
CA ALA A 182 1.76 11.23 -2.76
C ALA A 182 3.28 10.99 -2.79
N LEU A 183 3.72 9.87 -2.18
CA LEU A 183 5.13 9.50 -2.04
C LEU A 183 5.65 8.68 -3.23
N LEU A 184 4.83 7.74 -3.72
CA LEU A 184 5.22 6.80 -4.77
C LEU A 184 5.35 7.49 -6.14
N THR A 185 4.40 8.36 -6.49
CA THR A 185 4.31 8.90 -7.85
C THR A 185 5.55 9.71 -8.27
N PRO A 186 6.09 10.63 -7.45
CA PRO A 186 7.31 11.35 -7.84
C PRO A 186 8.52 10.43 -8.01
N LEU A 187 8.58 9.34 -7.23
CA LEU A 187 9.64 8.34 -7.34
C LEU A 187 9.49 7.49 -8.60
N LEU A 188 8.27 7.18 -9.04
CA LEU A 188 8.04 6.54 -10.33
C LEU A 188 8.52 7.43 -11.49
N VAL A 189 8.19 8.73 -11.45
CA VAL A 189 8.68 9.70 -12.46
C VAL A 189 10.20 9.75 -12.45
N LEU A 190 10.83 9.83 -11.28
CA LEU A 190 12.29 9.81 -11.15
C LEU A 190 12.91 8.53 -11.73
N LEU A 191 12.37 7.36 -11.36
CA LEU A 191 12.94 6.09 -11.76
C LEU A 191 12.71 5.79 -13.24
N ASP A 192 11.64 6.31 -13.85
CA ASP A 192 11.47 6.35 -15.31
C ASP A 192 12.59 7.15 -15.99
N ARG A 193 12.96 8.32 -15.45
CA ARG A 193 14.08 9.12 -15.96
C ARG A 193 15.43 8.41 -15.86
N THR A 194 15.63 7.57 -14.85
CA THR A 194 16.84 6.72 -14.74
C THR A 194 16.76 5.47 -15.62
N GLY A 195 15.59 5.18 -16.20
CA GLY A 195 15.30 3.97 -16.97
C GLY A 195 15.21 2.71 -16.11
N LEU A 196 15.00 2.83 -14.80
CA LEU A 196 14.88 1.68 -13.88
C LEU A 196 13.47 1.09 -13.85
N VAL A 197 12.46 1.94 -13.89
CA VAL A 197 11.03 1.56 -13.98
C VAL A 197 10.47 2.16 -15.27
N SER A 198 9.46 1.55 -15.88
CA SER A 198 8.73 2.17 -16.99
C SER A 198 7.47 2.83 -16.45
N ALA A 199 7.49 4.16 -16.34
CA ALA A 199 6.37 4.96 -15.88
C ALA A 199 6.27 6.25 -16.70
N PRO A 200 6.10 6.15 -18.04
CA PRO A 200 5.99 7.32 -18.89
C PRO A 200 4.74 8.14 -18.50
N PRO A 201 4.70 9.44 -18.82
CA PRO A 201 3.59 10.32 -18.44
C PRO A 201 2.20 9.76 -18.80
N GLU A 202 2.07 9.12 -19.97
CA GLU A 202 0.82 8.51 -20.42
C GLU A 202 0.39 7.32 -19.56
N ALA A 203 1.34 6.55 -19.00
CA ALA A 203 1.02 5.46 -18.08
C ALA A 203 0.56 6.00 -16.72
N LEU A 204 1.16 7.08 -16.23
CA LEU A 204 0.75 7.72 -14.97
C LEU A 204 -0.62 8.39 -15.09
N GLU A 205 -0.97 8.95 -16.25
CA GLU A 205 -2.32 9.46 -16.49
C GLU A 205 -3.35 8.33 -16.46
N LYS A 206 -3.07 7.19 -17.11
CA LYS A 206 -3.93 6.01 -17.04
C LYS A 206 -4.09 5.46 -15.63
N VAL A 207 -3.03 5.49 -14.83
CA VAL A 207 -3.10 5.14 -13.40
C VAL A 207 -4.07 6.08 -12.68
N ALA A 208 -3.98 7.39 -12.92
CA ALA A 208 -4.90 8.35 -12.32
C ALA A 208 -6.36 8.11 -12.73
N ASP A 209 -6.61 7.88 -14.04
CA ASP A 209 -7.95 7.56 -14.55
C ASP A 209 -8.49 6.25 -13.97
N ARG A 210 -7.63 5.23 -13.82
CA ARG A 210 -7.99 3.95 -13.19
C ARG A 210 -8.39 4.12 -11.73
N LEU A 211 -7.64 4.93 -10.98
CA LEU A 211 -7.96 5.26 -9.59
C LEU A 211 -9.29 6.00 -9.46
N ASP A 212 -9.56 6.96 -10.34
CA ASP A 212 -10.83 7.70 -10.37
C ASP A 212 -12.01 6.76 -10.68
N SER A 213 -11.85 5.84 -11.65
CA SER A 213 -12.85 4.82 -11.96
C SER A 213 -13.12 3.87 -10.79
N VAL A 214 -12.09 3.47 -10.04
CA VAL A 214 -12.27 2.68 -8.82
C VAL A 214 -13.00 3.48 -7.74
N ALA A 215 -12.67 4.77 -7.57
CA ALA A 215 -13.35 5.65 -6.62
C ALA A 215 -14.84 5.84 -6.94
N GLU A 216 -15.22 5.94 -8.23
CA GLU A 216 -16.62 5.99 -8.65
C GLU A 216 -17.39 4.72 -8.29
N ARG A 217 -16.76 3.54 -8.37
CA ARG A 217 -17.38 2.24 -8.05
C ARG A 217 -17.36 1.92 -6.55
N CYS A 218 -16.32 2.34 -5.85
CA CYS A 218 -16.09 2.03 -4.45
C CYS A 218 -16.53 3.15 -3.51
N GLY A 219 -17.00 4.30 -4.02
CA GLY A 219 -17.34 5.46 -3.21
C GLY A 219 -18.50 5.24 -2.22
N PRO A 220 -18.59 6.07 -1.16
CA PRO A 220 -19.56 5.90 -0.08
C PRO A 220 -21.02 6.01 -0.52
N ALA A 221 -21.30 6.77 -1.60
CA ALA A 221 -22.63 6.92 -2.17
C ALA A 221 -23.14 5.66 -2.93
N ILE A 222 -22.24 4.73 -3.26
CA ILE A 222 -22.61 3.50 -3.97
C ILE A 222 -23.19 2.48 -2.98
N ALA A 223 -24.34 1.90 -3.33
CA ALA A 223 -25.01 0.89 -2.52
C ALA A 223 -24.09 -0.33 -2.29
N PRO A 224 -24.10 -0.96 -1.09
CA PRO A 224 -23.18 -2.05 -0.74
C PRO A 224 -23.16 -3.19 -1.76
N TYR A 225 -24.31 -3.66 -2.25
CA TYR A 225 -24.38 -4.78 -3.18
C TYR A 225 -23.69 -4.53 -4.53
N SER A 226 -23.50 -3.25 -4.90
CA SER A 226 -22.81 -2.83 -6.13
C SER A 226 -21.41 -2.28 -5.89
N ASN A 227 -20.99 -2.19 -4.62
CA ASN A 227 -19.71 -1.62 -4.21
C ASN A 227 -18.77 -2.76 -3.79
N PRO A 228 -17.76 -3.11 -4.60
CA PRO A 228 -16.89 -4.26 -4.30
C PRO A 228 -16.11 -4.09 -2.99
N ALA A 229 -15.78 -2.86 -2.61
CA ALA A 229 -15.06 -2.59 -1.36
C ALA A 229 -15.95 -2.73 -0.12
N LYS A 230 -17.22 -2.29 -0.18
CA LYS A 230 -18.19 -2.53 0.91
C LYS A 230 -18.51 -4.01 1.07
N THR A 231 -18.70 -4.72 -0.04
CA THR A 231 -18.89 -6.18 -0.05
C THR A 231 -17.69 -6.87 0.60
N LEU A 232 -16.47 -6.56 0.17
CA LEU A 232 -15.27 -7.14 0.75
C LEU A 232 -15.13 -6.79 2.24
N ALA A 233 -15.41 -5.56 2.65
CA ALA A 233 -15.39 -5.18 4.07
C ALA A 233 -16.39 -6.00 4.91
N ALA A 234 -17.61 -6.21 4.41
CA ALA A 234 -18.62 -7.04 5.08
C ALA A 234 -18.16 -8.49 5.20
N GLU A 235 -17.63 -9.05 4.13
CA GLU A 235 -17.11 -10.42 4.08
C GLU A 235 -15.93 -10.68 5.05
N LEU A 236 -15.14 -9.66 5.34
CA LEU A 236 -13.96 -9.76 6.23
C LEU A 236 -14.27 -9.42 7.69
N ALA A 237 -15.47 -8.92 8.00
CA ALA A 237 -15.73 -8.39 9.32
C ALA A 237 -15.77 -9.43 10.44
N GLU A 238 -16.05 -10.69 10.11
CA GLU A 238 -16.13 -11.82 11.04
C GLU A 238 -15.22 -12.98 10.63
N ALA A 239 -14.24 -12.71 9.77
CA ALA A 239 -13.30 -13.71 9.28
C ALA A 239 -11.84 -13.32 9.60
N LEU A 240 -10.95 -14.32 9.57
CA LEU A 240 -9.51 -14.11 9.44
C LEU A 240 -9.16 -14.02 7.95
N PRO A 241 -8.77 -12.85 7.43
CA PRO A 241 -8.35 -12.72 6.04
C PRO A 241 -7.04 -13.47 5.81
N VAL A 242 -7.05 -14.39 4.85
CA VAL A 242 -5.86 -15.07 4.31
C VAL A 242 -5.66 -14.56 2.89
N ILE A 243 -4.78 -13.57 2.73
CA ILE A 243 -4.54 -12.86 1.48
C ILE A 243 -3.53 -13.66 0.64
N TRP A 244 -4.02 -14.28 -0.42
CA TRP A 244 -3.18 -14.96 -1.41
C TRP A 244 -2.96 -14.04 -2.60
N THR A 245 -1.71 -13.92 -3.02
CA THR A 245 -1.35 -13.03 -4.13
C THR A 245 -0.72 -13.82 -5.26
N GLU A 246 -1.13 -13.55 -6.50
CA GLU A 246 -0.54 -14.12 -7.70
C GLU A 246 -0.23 -13.01 -8.70
N GLY A 247 1.00 -13.02 -9.22
CA GLY A 247 1.46 -12.04 -10.20
C GLY A 247 2.47 -11.04 -9.64
N THR A 248 3.05 -10.22 -10.52
CA THR A 248 4.19 -9.35 -10.19
C THR A 248 3.81 -8.27 -9.18
N SER A 249 2.69 -7.60 -9.41
CA SER A 249 2.18 -6.46 -8.66
C SER A 249 1.28 -6.84 -7.48
N ALA A 250 0.68 -8.04 -7.51
CA ALA A 250 -0.25 -8.48 -6.46
C ALA A 250 0.41 -8.66 -5.08
N GLY A 251 1.67 -9.12 -5.03
CA GLY A 251 2.40 -9.39 -3.78
C GLY A 251 2.50 -8.16 -2.86
N PRO A 252 3.11 -7.04 -3.31
CA PRO A 252 3.15 -5.79 -2.54
C PRO A 252 1.76 -5.24 -2.19
N ALA A 253 0.78 -5.36 -3.10
CA ALA A 253 -0.59 -4.93 -2.82
C ALA A 253 -1.21 -5.74 -1.67
N GLY A 254 -1.01 -7.06 -1.62
CA GLY A 254 -1.50 -7.91 -0.53
C GLY A 254 -0.83 -7.63 0.82
N ARG A 255 0.48 -7.37 0.83
CA ARG A 255 1.20 -6.95 2.05
C ARG A 255 0.73 -5.59 2.54
N ARG A 256 0.51 -4.63 1.64
CA ARG A 256 -0.11 -3.34 1.99
C ARG A 256 -1.50 -3.53 2.57
N PHE A 257 -2.35 -4.35 1.95
CA PHE A 257 -3.70 -4.59 2.44
C PHE A 257 -3.70 -5.21 3.83
N THR A 258 -2.82 -6.20 4.06
CA THR A 258 -2.59 -6.80 5.39
C THR A 258 -2.22 -5.74 6.43
N ALA A 259 -1.30 -4.85 6.08
CA ALA A 259 -0.86 -3.76 6.96
C ALA A 259 -1.98 -2.74 7.23
N ALA A 260 -2.79 -2.40 6.22
CA ALA A 260 -3.92 -1.50 6.34
C ALA A 260 -5.03 -2.09 7.23
N LEU A 261 -5.33 -3.40 7.12
CA LEU A 261 -6.27 -4.09 8.02
C LEU A 261 -5.81 -4.00 9.48
N ALA A 262 -4.51 -4.17 9.73
CA ALA A 262 -3.95 -4.07 11.07
C ALA A 262 -3.93 -2.62 11.62
N GLU A 263 -3.45 -1.65 10.83
CA GLU A 263 -3.30 -0.26 11.29
C GLU A 263 -4.64 0.50 11.36
N LEU A 264 -5.52 0.31 10.38
CA LEU A 264 -6.77 1.08 10.29
C LEU A 264 -7.92 0.39 11.01
N ALA A 265 -8.09 -0.92 10.81
CA ALA A 265 -9.22 -1.67 11.34
C ALA A 265 -8.89 -2.49 12.60
N GLY A 266 -7.62 -2.56 13.01
CA GLY A 266 -7.19 -3.39 14.15
C GLY A 266 -7.40 -4.88 13.92
N ARG A 267 -7.44 -5.34 12.65
CA ARG A 267 -7.74 -6.72 12.29
C ARG A 267 -6.47 -7.49 11.91
N PRO A 268 -6.25 -8.70 12.45
CA PRO A 268 -5.18 -9.56 11.99
C PRO A 268 -5.49 -10.08 10.58
N ALA A 269 -4.46 -10.28 9.78
CA ALA A 269 -4.54 -10.94 8.49
C ALA A 269 -3.21 -11.65 8.19
N LEU A 270 -3.26 -12.67 7.35
CA LEU A 270 -2.08 -13.37 6.85
C LEU A 270 -1.92 -13.07 5.36
N THR A 271 -0.69 -13.04 4.88
CA THR A 271 -0.41 -12.84 3.45
C THR A 271 0.70 -13.76 3.00
N ALA A 272 0.51 -14.38 1.83
CA ALA A 272 1.52 -15.20 1.17
C ALA A 272 1.32 -15.20 -0.35
N GLU A 273 2.43 -15.35 -1.07
CA GLU A 273 2.46 -15.44 -2.53
C GLU A 273 2.21 -16.88 -3.00
N LEU A 274 1.44 -17.04 -4.07
CA LEU A 274 1.24 -18.32 -4.74
C LEU A 274 2.47 -18.65 -5.62
N PRO A 275 2.85 -19.94 -5.73
CA PRO A 275 2.17 -21.14 -5.20
C PRO A 275 2.50 -21.52 -3.75
N GLU A 276 3.54 -20.95 -3.13
CA GLU A 276 4.02 -21.33 -1.80
C GLU A 276 2.95 -21.17 -0.71
N ALA A 277 2.04 -20.21 -0.87
CA ALA A 277 0.88 -20.01 0.01
C ALA A 277 0.03 -21.27 0.21
N LEU A 278 -0.08 -22.14 -0.82
CA LEU A 278 -0.86 -23.37 -0.75
C LEU A 278 -0.30 -24.32 0.32
N ALA A 279 1.02 -24.50 0.32
CA ALA A 279 1.69 -25.32 1.32
C ALA A 279 1.66 -24.66 2.70
N ALA A 280 1.98 -23.35 2.75
CA ALA A 280 2.09 -22.60 4.00
C ALA A 280 0.77 -22.51 4.78
N HIS A 281 -0.37 -22.45 4.09
CA HIS A 281 -1.69 -22.28 4.71
C HIS A 281 -2.57 -23.54 4.67
N SER A 282 -2.13 -24.65 4.08
CA SER A 282 -2.89 -25.92 4.04
C SER A 282 -3.40 -26.38 5.41
N VAL A 283 -2.51 -26.47 6.41
CA VAL A 283 -2.86 -26.87 7.78
C VAL A 283 -3.76 -25.84 8.47
N LEU A 284 -3.60 -24.56 8.13
CA LEU A 284 -4.44 -23.48 8.67
C LEU A 284 -5.89 -23.64 8.19
N LEU A 285 -6.09 -23.92 6.91
CA LEU A 285 -7.42 -24.14 6.32
C LEU A 285 -8.06 -25.47 6.77
N ALA A 286 -7.27 -26.45 7.17
CA ALA A 286 -7.76 -27.72 7.71
C ALA A 286 -7.98 -27.73 9.24
N GLY A 287 -7.57 -26.66 9.93
CA GLY A 287 -7.49 -26.59 11.39
C GLY A 287 -8.68 -25.91 12.06
N ALA A 288 -8.44 -25.30 13.22
CA ALA A 288 -9.47 -24.60 14.01
C ALA A 288 -10.13 -23.40 13.30
N LEU A 289 -9.51 -22.91 12.23
CA LEU A 289 -10.02 -21.81 11.41
C LEU A 289 -10.83 -22.30 10.20
N ALA A 290 -10.95 -23.62 9.99
CA ALA A 290 -11.78 -24.17 8.93
C ALA A 290 -13.26 -23.84 9.18
N ALA A 291 -14.04 -23.63 8.12
CA ALA A 291 -15.48 -23.39 8.24
C ALA A 291 -16.21 -24.56 8.93
N GLY A 292 -15.75 -25.79 8.70
CA GLY A 292 -16.28 -27.02 9.32
C GLY A 292 -15.55 -27.49 10.58
N ALA A 293 -14.75 -26.64 11.24
CA ALA A 293 -13.97 -27.04 12.41
C ALA A 293 -14.82 -27.47 13.62
N ASP A 294 -16.07 -27.01 13.70
CA ASP A 294 -17.01 -27.34 14.76
C ASP A 294 -18.31 -27.94 14.17
N PRO A 295 -18.48 -29.27 14.21
CA PRO A 295 -19.62 -29.95 13.60
C PRO A 295 -20.96 -29.65 14.29
N ASP A 296 -20.94 -29.12 15.51
CA ASP A 296 -22.15 -28.75 16.26
C ASP A 296 -22.55 -27.27 16.04
N ASP A 297 -21.75 -26.49 15.31
CA ASP A 297 -21.92 -25.04 15.16
C ASP A 297 -23.25 -24.65 14.48
N PHE A 298 -23.78 -25.51 13.60
CA PHE A 298 -25.09 -25.33 12.97
C PHE A 298 -26.26 -25.48 13.96
N PHE A 299 -26.08 -26.24 15.03
CA PHE A 299 -27.11 -26.52 16.03
C PHE A 299 -26.95 -25.71 17.33
N ARG A 300 -25.90 -24.89 17.43
CA ARG A 300 -25.62 -24.08 18.62
C ARG A 300 -26.48 -22.82 18.69
N ASP A 301 -27.08 -22.60 19.85
CA ASP A 301 -27.85 -21.39 20.16
C ASP A 301 -26.89 -20.28 20.62
N ARG A 302 -26.55 -19.36 19.70
CA ARG A 302 -25.46 -18.38 19.86
C ARG A 302 -25.88 -17.09 20.57
N VAL A 303 -26.62 -17.20 21.68
CA VAL A 303 -27.08 -16.02 22.43
C VAL A 303 -25.98 -15.44 23.33
N GLU A 304 -25.06 -16.28 23.83
CA GLU A 304 -24.04 -15.87 24.82
C GLU A 304 -22.59 -16.23 24.46
N GLU A 305 -22.34 -16.93 23.34
CA GLU A 305 -21.00 -17.39 22.94
C GLU A 305 -20.39 -16.53 21.81
N ALA A 306 -19.08 -16.27 21.90
CA ALA A 306 -18.34 -15.57 20.86
C ALA A 306 -18.21 -16.45 19.61
N GLN A 307 -18.55 -15.89 18.44
CA GLN A 307 -18.43 -16.59 17.17
C GLN A 307 -16.99 -17.02 16.90
N ALA A 308 -16.81 -18.28 16.49
CA ALA A 308 -15.50 -18.78 16.08
C ALA A 308 -15.03 -18.02 14.84
N LEU A 309 -13.78 -17.56 14.87
CA LEU A 309 -13.18 -16.89 13.73
C LEU A 309 -12.83 -17.94 12.67
N HIS A 310 -13.37 -17.81 11.45
CA HIS A 310 -13.04 -18.72 10.35
C HIS A 310 -12.12 -18.02 9.35
N ALA A 311 -11.24 -18.79 8.69
CA ALA A 311 -10.43 -18.29 7.59
C ALA A 311 -11.31 -17.92 6.40
N ARG A 312 -10.99 -16.80 5.74
CA ARG A 312 -11.53 -16.44 4.44
C ARG A 312 -10.37 -16.10 3.52
N VAL A 313 -10.31 -16.76 2.37
CA VAL A 313 -9.29 -16.46 1.36
C VAL A 313 -9.66 -15.18 0.62
N VAL A 314 -8.71 -14.26 0.50
CA VAL A 314 -8.79 -13.11 -0.42
C VAL A 314 -7.71 -13.29 -1.47
N LEU A 315 -8.11 -13.65 -2.68
CA LEU A 315 -7.20 -13.92 -3.78
C LEU A 315 -7.03 -12.64 -4.62
N LEU A 316 -5.88 -11.99 -4.49
CA LEU A 316 -5.48 -10.84 -5.30
C LEU A 316 -4.64 -11.33 -6.47
N ARG A 317 -5.05 -11.00 -7.69
CA ARG A 317 -4.34 -11.46 -8.88
C ARG A 317 -4.12 -10.30 -9.82
N ASP A 318 -2.89 -10.07 -10.23
CA ASP A 318 -2.66 -9.49 -11.54
C ASP A 318 -2.55 -10.63 -12.57
N ARG A 319 -2.61 -10.31 -13.86
CA ARG A 319 -2.53 -11.35 -14.89
C ARG A 319 -1.08 -11.80 -15.04
N PRO A 320 -0.73 -13.04 -14.62
CA PRO A 320 0.66 -13.48 -14.65
C PRO A 320 1.17 -13.55 -16.09
N ALA A 321 2.36 -12.99 -16.31
CA ALA A 321 3.04 -13.11 -17.59
C ALA A 321 3.32 -14.59 -17.90
N GLY A 322 2.79 -15.10 -19.01
CA GLY A 322 3.04 -16.47 -19.48
C GLY A 322 1.96 -17.51 -19.18
N GLY A 323 0.83 -17.11 -18.58
CA GLY A 323 -0.39 -17.95 -18.49
C GLY A 323 -0.31 -19.16 -17.54
N LEU A 324 0.82 -19.36 -16.86
CA LEU A 324 0.93 -20.30 -15.75
C LEU A 324 0.31 -19.68 -14.50
N THR A 325 -0.65 -20.37 -13.91
CA THR A 325 -1.40 -19.89 -12.74
C THR A 325 -1.63 -21.02 -11.75
N ALA A 326 -1.42 -20.72 -10.48
CA ALA A 326 -1.76 -21.53 -9.32
C ALA A 326 -3.20 -21.25 -8.83
N ALA A 327 -3.91 -20.26 -9.38
CA ALA A 327 -5.27 -19.91 -8.95
C ALA A 327 -6.28 -21.07 -9.01
N PRO A 328 -6.27 -21.97 -10.02
CA PRO A 328 -7.13 -23.16 -9.98
C PRO A 328 -6.86 -24.05 -8.77
N ALA A 329 -5.59 -24.28 -8.43
CA ALA A 329 -5.20 -25.07 -7.26
C ALA A 329 -5.52 -24.35 -5.94
N ALA A 330 -5.43 -23.01 -5.92
CA ALA A 330 -5.88 -22.20 -4.79
C ALA A 330 -7.39 -22.35 -4.55
N ARG A 331 -8.21 -22.25 -5.60
CA ARG A 331 -9.66 -22.46 -5.51
C ARG A 331 -10.00 -23.88 -5.07
N GLU A 332 -9.30 -24.89 -5.61
CA GLU A 332 -9.46 -26.28 -5.22
C GLU A 332 -9.12 -26.51 -3.73
N LEU A 333 -8.02 -25.94 -3.24
CA LEU A 333 -7.63 -26.04 -1.84
C LEU A 333 -8.65 -25.38 -0.92
N ALA A 334 -9.10 -24.16 -1.24
CA ALA A 334 -10.12 -23.46 -0.46
C ALA A 334 -11.44 -24.26 -0.44
N LEU A 335 -11.88 -24.76 -1.59
CA LEU A 335 -13.09 -25.58 -1.72
C LEU A 335 -12.98 -26.89 -0.93
N SER A 336 -11.82 -27.55 -0.94
CA SER A 336 -11.60 -28.81 -0.22
C SER A 336 -11.72 -28.69 1.31
N HIS A 337 -11.67 -27.45 1.82
CA HIS A 337 -11.78 -27.10 3.23
C HIS A 337 -13.00 -26.20 3.52
N ASP A 338 -13.97 -26.13 2.61
CA ASP A 338 -15.16 -25.28 2.70
C ASP A 338 -14.85 -23.81 3.06
N THR A 339 -13.67 -23.32 2.65
CA THR A 339 -13.19 -21.97 2.94
C THR A 339 -13.73 -21.01 1.89
N ALA A 340 -14.43 -19.96 2.32
CA ALA A 340 -14.93 -18.93 1.42
C ALA A 340 -13.79 -18.17 0.74
N ILE A 341 -14.01 -17.78 -0.52
CA ILE A 341 -13.04 -17.04 -1.34
C ILE A 341 -13.65 -15.75 -1.88
N SER A 342 -12.94 -14.63 -1.72
CA SER A 342 -13.17 -13.38 -2.45
C SER A 342 -12.04 -13.18 -3.44
N GLU A 343 -12.36 -12.90 -4.70
CA GLU A 343 -11.35 -12.72 -5.75
C GLU A 343 -11.36 -11.28 -6.24
N LEU A 344 -10.18 -10.68 -6.34
CA LEU A 344 -9.97 -9.36 -6.95
C LEU A 344 -9.05 -9.54 -8.16
N GLU A 345 -9.65 -9.37 -9.34
CA GLU A 345 -8.98 -9.38 -10.63
C GLU A 345 -9.18 -8.02 -11.31
N PRO A 346 -8.11 -7.24 -11.51
CA PRO A 346 -8.16 -5.97 -12.21
C PRO A 346 -8.62 -6.10 -13.66
N GLU A 347 -9.17 -5.01 -14.18
CA GLU A 347 -9.49 -4.90 -15.59
C GLU A 347 -8.23 -4.95 -16.47
N GLU A 348 -8.41 -5.07 -17.79
CA GLU A 348 -7.25 -5.08 -18.69
C GLU A 348 -6.52 -3.72 -18.62
N GLY A 349 -5.20 -3.77 -18.49
CA GLY A 349 -4.37 -2.57 -18.38
C GLY A 349 -2.88 -2.91 -18.29
N GLY A 350 -2.04 -1.88 -18.24
CA GLY A 350 -0.62 -2.04 -17.94
C GLY A 350 -0.38 -2.42 -16.47
N GLU A 351 0.85 -2.83 -16.16
CA GLU A 351 1.25 -3.26 -14.82
C GLU A 351 0.89 -2.25 -13.72
N LEU A 352 1.20 -0.97 -13.94
CA LEU A 352 0.88 0.11 -12.99
C LEU A 352 -0.63 0.33 -12.81
N GLU A 353 -1.44 0.14 -13.86
CA GLU A 353 -2.90 0.27 -13.78
C GLU A 353 -3.49 -0.87 -12.95
N THR A 354 -3.05 -2.11 -13.19
CA THR A 354 -3.50 -3.29 -12.44
C THR A 354 -3.13 -3.20 -10.95
N LEU A 355 -1.91 -2.73 -10.68
CA LEU A 355 -1.43 -2.46 -9.33
C LEU A 355 -2.28 -1.39 -8.63
N ALA A 356 -2.57 -0.30 -9.34
CA ALA A 356 -3.36 0.80 -8.81
C ALA A 356 -4.80 0.36 -8.46
N GLU A 357 -5.41 -0.46 -9.31
CA GLU A 357 -6.75 -1.00 -9.07
C GLU A 357 -6.78 -1.93 -7.84
N LEU A 358 -5.84 -2.86 -7.71
CA LEU A 358 -5.75 -3.74 -6.51
C LEU A 358 -5.59 -2.92 -5.23
N ILE A 359 -4.69 -1.94 -5.23
CA ILE A 359 -4.45 -1.07 -4.07
C ILE A 359 -5.71 -0.26 -3.74
N ALA A 360 -6.34 0.37 -4.74
CA ALA A 360 -7.49 1.23 -4.48
C ALA A 360 -8.69 0.46 -3.91
N VAL A 361 -9.04 -0.70 -4.49
CA VAL A 361 -10.16 -1.51 -3.98
C VAL A 361 -9.89 -1.99 -2.54
N THR A 362 -8.68 -2.46 -2.28
CA THR A 362 -8.30 -2.96 -0.95
C THR A 362 -8.17 -1.84 0.10
N ASP A 363 -7.68 -0.66 -0.30
CA ASP A 363 -7.64 0.53 0.56
C ASP A 363 -9.07 0.97 0.94
N PHE A 364 -10.02 1.04 -0.01
CA PHE A 364 -11.42 1.31 0.31
C PHE A 364 -12.01 0.25 1.26
N ALA A 365 -11.75 -1.03 1.02
CA ALA A 365 -12.27 -2.12 1.86
C ALA A 365 -11.75 -2.03 3.30
N ALA A 366 -10.45 -1.76 3.47
CA ALA A 366 -9.84 -1.57 4.80
C ALA A 366 -10.46 -0.35 5.53
N VAL A 367 -10.72 0.74 4.81
CA VAL A 367 -11.36 1.93 5.37
C VAL A 367 -12.82 1.65 5.77
N TYR A 368 -13.61 1.00 4.92
CA TYR A 368 -14.98 0.61 5.29
C TYR A 368 -15.02 -0.29 6.51
N LEU A 369 -14.13 -1.28 6.56
CA LEU A 369 -14.01 -2.17 7.69
C LEU A 369 -13.65 -1.39 8.97
N ALA A 370 -12.71 -0.44 8.89
CA ALA A 370 -12.33 0.41 10.03
C ALA A 370 -13.49 1.28 10.53
N LEU A 371 -14.26 1.89 9.63
CA LEU A 371 -15.38 2.78 9.99
C LEU A 371 -16.57 2.00 10.57
N ALA A 372 -16.86 0.83 10.02
CA ALA A 372 -18.03 0.02 10.42
C ALA A 372 -17.75 -0.96 11.56
N SER A 373 -16.48 -1.23 11.92
CA SER A 373 -16.12 -2.19 12.99
C SER A 373 -16.07 -1.60 14.40
N ARG A 374 -16.74 -0.46 14.69
CA ARG A 374 -16.65 0.33 15.95
C ARG A 374 -15.98 -0.39 17.13
N ALA A 375 -14.82 0.12 17.52
CA ALA A 375 -14.05 -0.28 18.71
C ALA A 375 -14.83 -0.12 20.02
#